data_AF-A0A9D9VC04-F1
#
_entry.id   AF-A0A9D9VC04-F1
#
_cell.length_a   1.000
_cell.length_b   1.000
_cell.length_c   1.000
_cell.angle_alpha   90.00
_cell.angle_beta   90.00
_cell.angle_gamma   90.00
#
_symmetry.space_group_name_H-M   'P 1'
#
loop_
_entity.id
_entity.type
_entity.pdbx_description
1 polymer ?
#
loop_
_entity_poly.entity_id
_entity_poly.type
_entity_poly.pdbx_seq_one_letter_code
_entity_poly.pdbx_strand_id
1 'polypeptide(L)'
;MKKFKLASSLVAFFMIAGGVFTTIIPSNAYAADCNTTFFGMPAWYRGLTKSDCSIKNISNKDTGTDYVTLQSFIWTIVLNVADGLFRIAGIISTGFIVWAGFQYMISQGNSAKVAAAKNTLTNAIIGLIVILLAVGITNFVLGLITK
;
A
#
# COMPACT_ATOMS: atom_id res chain seq x y z
N MET A 1 11.70 29.86 22.91
CA MET A 1 11.54 30.28 21.50
C MET A 1 12.47 29.56 20.51
N LYS A 2 13.77 29.38 20.78
CA LYS A 2 14.70 28.70 19.83
C LYS A 2 14.35 27.24 19.50
N LYS A 3 13.81 26.47 20.46
CA LYS A 3 13.46 25.04 20.27
C LYS A 3 12.23 24.79 19.38
N PHE A 4 11.36 25.79 19.26
CA PHE A 4 10.16 25.74 18.40
C PHE A 4 10.52 26.03 16.94
N LYS A 5 11.48 26.93 16.69
CA LYS A 5 12.04 27.19 15.35
C LYS A 5 12.84 26.00 14.81
N LEU A 6 13.52 25.25 15.68
CA LEU A 6 14.28 24.05 15.30
C LEU A 6 13.38 22.87 14.92
N ALA A 7 12.27 22.67 15.63
CA ALA A 7 11.28 21.66 15.30
C ALA A 7 10.51 21.98 14.00
N SER A 8 10.14 23.24 13.78
CA SER A 8 9.50 23.68 12.53
C SER A 8 10.46 23.59 11.32
N SER A 9 11.75 23.84 11.53
CA SER A 9 12.79 23.68 10.50
C SER A 9 13.07 22.22 10.14
N LEU A 10 12.96 21.28 11.09
CA LEU A 10 13.13 19.84 10.83
C LEU A 10 11.92 19.23 10.10
N VAL A 11 10.71 19.69 10.40
CA VAL A 11 9.50 19.32 9.65
C VAL A 11 9.54 19.85 8.21
N ALA A 12 10.07 21.06 8.01
CA ALA A 12 10.31 21.61 6.67
C ALA A 12 11.43 20.86 5.90
N PHE A 13 12.46 20.39 6.60
CA PHE A 13 13.53 19.59 5.99
C PHE A 13 13.04 18.19 5.57
N PHE A 14 12.09 17.59 6.29
CA PHE A 14 11.48 16.31 5.91
C PHE A 14 10.46 16.45 4.75
N MET A 15 9.88 17.64 4.53
CA MET A 15 9.09 17.92 3.31
C MET A 15 9.99 18.04 2.06
N ILE A 16 11.21 18.54 2.20
CA ILE A 16 12.18 18.62 1.10
C ILE A 16 12.81 17.24 0.83
N ALA A 17 13.06 16.44 1.87
CA ALA A 17 13.48 15.05 1.73
C ALA A 17 12.34 14.13 1.22
N GLY A 18 11.08 14.44 1.54
CA GLY A 18 9.90 13.82 0.93
C GLY A 18 9.75 14.15 -0.57
N GLY A 19 10.39 15.23 -1.03
CA GLY A 19 10.51 15.57 -2.46
C GLY A 19 11.45 14.65 -3.25
N VAL A 20 12.33 13.89 -2.58
CA VAL A 20 13.26 12.96 -3.22
C VAL A 20 12.57 11.64 -3.64
N PHE A 21 11.28 11.46 -3.32
CA PHE A 21 10.50 10.31 -3.81
C PHE A 21 9.94 10.49 -5.23
N THR A 22 10.31 11.56 -5.95
CA THR A 22 9.74 11.86 -7.29
C THR A 22 10.62 11.50 -8.50
N THR A 23 11.79 10.86 -8.33
CA THR A 23 12.67 10.52 -9.47
C THR A 23 12.71 9.05 -9.88
N ILE A 24 11.69 8.27 -9.56
CA ILE A 24 11.43 6.98 -10.23
C ILE A 24 9.93 6.87 -10.56
N ILE A 25 9.46 7.82 -11.36
CA ILE A 25 8.32 7.60 -12.25
C ILE A 25 8.89 6.96 -13.52
N PRO A 26 8.49 5.76 -13.93
CA PRO A 26 8.76 5.30 -15.28
C PRO A 26 8.03 6.25 -16.24
N SER A 27 8.82 7.03 -16.98
CA SER A 27 8.37 7.75 -18.18
C SER A 27 8.12 6.74 -19.28
N ASN A 28 6.95 6.10 -19.27
CA ASN A 28 6.52 5.22 -20.35
C ASN A 28 5.48 5.97 -21.17
N ALA A 29 5.96 6.67 -22.19
CA ALA A 29 5.16 7.09 -23.33
C ALA A 29 4.68 5.83 -24.09
N TYR A 30 3.37 5.76 -24.31
CA TYR A 30 2.63 4.92 -25.27
C TYR A 30 3.33 3.71 -25.89
N ALA A 31 3.19 2.56 -25.23
CA ALA A 31 2.70 1.32 -25.81
C ALA A 31 1.64 0.77 -24.85
N ALA A 32 0.79 -0.17 -25.26
CA ALA A 32 -0.36 -0.69 -24.52
C ALA A 32 -0.02 -1.46 -23.21
N ASP A 33 0.73 -0.86 -22.29
CA ASP A 33 0.93 -1.40 -20.95
C ASP A 33 -0.29 -1.03 -20.10
N CYS A 34 -1.24 -1.96 -20.06
CA CYS A 34 -2.44 -1.91 -19.22
C CYS A 34 -2.18 -1.86 -17.70
N ASN A 35 -0.94 -1.62 -17.28
CA ASN A 35 -0.48 -1.61 -15.90
C ASN A 35 -0.12 -0.18 -15.47
N THR A 36 -1.08 0.75 -15.58
CA THR A 36 -0.93 2.09 -15.00
C THR A 36 -1.09 1.97 -13.48
N THR A 37 -0.01 2.21 -12.73
CA THR A 37 -0.06 2.26 -11.27
C THR A 37 -0.16 3.72 -10.83
N PHE A 38 -1.20 4.04 -10.07
CA PHE A 38 -1.44 5.36 -9.50
C PHE A 38 -1.12 5.28 -8.00
N PHE A 39 -0.17 6.09 -7.49
CA PHE A 39 0.37 5.97 -6.12
C PHE A 39 0.93 4.58 -5.77
N GLY A 40 1.51 3.88 -6.74
CA GLY A 40 1.99 2.51 -6.56
C GLY A 40 0.88 1.51 -6.28
N MET A 41 -0.40 1.87 -6.41
CA MET A 41 -1.52 0.94 -6.30
C MET A 41 -1.69 0.18 -7.60
N PRO A 42 -1.85 -1.15 -7.55
CA PRO A 42 -2.20 -1.91 -8.72
C PRO A 42 -3.64 -1.63 -9.16
N ALA A 43 -3.90 -1.75 -10.45
CA ALA A 43 -5.26 -1.75 -10.96
C ALA A 43 -6.00 -3.03 -10.52
N TRP A 44 -7.30 -2.91 -10.25
CA TRP A 44 -8.16 -4.03 -9.86
C TRP A 44 -8.22 -5.13 -10.95
N TYR A 45 -7.99 -4.76 -12.20
CA TYR A 45 -8.01 -5.67 -13.36
C TYR A 45 -6.63 -6.23 -13.73
N ARG A 46 -5.59 -6.02 -12.92
CA ARG A 46 -4.22 -6.50 -13.17
C ARG A 46 -4.20 -8.02 -13.34
N GLY A 47 -3.72 -8.49 -14.50
CA GLY A 47 -3.69 -9.92 -14.86
C GLY A 47 -4.92 -10.44 -15.63
N LEU A 48 -5.93 -9.59 -15.86
CA LEU A 48 -7.15 -9.94 -16.60
C LEU A 48 -7.19 -9.39 -18.02
N THR A 49 -6.14 -8.69 -18.46
CA THR A 49 -6.02 -8.08 -19.79
C THR A 49 -5.13 -8.90 -20.72
N LYS A 50 -5.41 -8.85 -22.02
CA LYS A 50 -4.50 -9.30 -23.08
C LYS A 50 -3.44 -8.24 -23.40
N SER A 51 -2.51 -8.56 -24.31
CA SER A 51 -1.57 -7.60 -24.90
C SER A 51 -2.25 -6.37 -25.51
N ASP A 52 -3.51 -6.51 -25.95
CA ASP A 52 -4.29 -5.46 -26.60
C ASP A 52 -5.24 -4.73 -25.62
N CYS A 53 -4.94 -4.77 -24.32
CA CYS A 53 -5.67 -4.06 -23.26
C CYS A 53 -7.17 -4.38 -23.12
N SER A 54 -7.67 -5.40 -23.81
CA SER A 54 -9.05 -5.89 -23.69
C SER A 54 -9.15 -6.93 -22.56
N ILE A 55 -10.24 -6.89 -21.80
CA ILE A 55 -10.53 -7.84 -20.72
C ILE A 55 -10.78 -9.23 -21.33
N LYS A 56 -10.15 -10.27 -20.77
CA LYS A 56 -10.38 -11.67 -21.16
C LYS A 56 -11.84 -12.06 -20.90
N ASN A 57 -12.44 -12.83 -21.82
CA ASN A 57 -13.84 -13.21 -21.70
C ASN A 57 -14.02 -14.32 -20.65
N ILE A 58 -15.15 -14.29 -19.93
CA ILE A 58 -15.49 -15.34 -18.94
C ILE A 58 -16.03 -16.56 -19.69
N SER A 59 -15.40 -17.72 -19.52
CA SER A 59 -15.89 -18.99 -20.07
C SER A 59 -15.66 -20.14 -19.09
N ASN A 60 -16.58 -21.10 -19.06
CA ASN A 60 -16.49 -22.32 -18.24
C ASN A 60 -15.65 -23.43 -18.89
N LYS A 61 -15.05 -23.16 -20.05
CA LYS A 61 -14.10 -24.08 -20.69
C LYS A 61 -12.80 -23.37 -20.99
N ASP A 62 -11.72 -23.94 -20.48
CA ASP A 62 -10.34 -23.59 -20.79
C ASP A 62 -10.06 -24.00 -22.23
N THR A 63 -10.36 -23.11 -23.18
CA THR A 63 -10.06 -23.38 -24.60
C THR A 63 -9.43 -22.14 -25.22
N GLY A 64 -8.28 -21.73 -24.68
CA GLY A 64 -7.39 -20.72 -25.27
C GLY A 64 -6.88 -19.66 -24.28
N THR A 65 -5.86 -18.91 -24.70
CA THR A 65 -5.17 -17.82 -23.97
C THR A 65 -6.07 -16.65 -23.55
N ASP A 66 -7.33 -16.69 -23.97
CA ASP A 66 -8.26 -15.58 -24.05
C ASP A 66 -9.44 -15.68 -23.09
N TYR A 67 -9.51 -16.80 -22.36
CA TYR A 67 -10.58 -17.12 -21.43
C TYR A 67 -10.04 -17.17 -20.01
N VAL A 68 -10.85 -16.69 -19.07
CA VAL A 68 -10.63 -16.80 -17.63
C VAL A 68 -11.84 -17.49 -17.02
N THR A 69 -11.59 -18.43 -16.10
CA THR A 69 -12.69 -19.08 -15.37
C THR A 69 -13.34 -18.07 -14.43
N LEU A 70 -14.65 -18.21 -14.20
CA LEU A 70 -15.40 -17.32 -13.30
C LEU A 70 -14.76 -17.26 -11.90
N GLN A 71 -14.29 -18.40 -11.41
CA GLN A 71 -13.65 -18.49 -10.10
C GLN A 71 -12.32 -17.72 -10.07
N SER A 72 -11.46 -17.90 -11.08
CA SER A 72 -10.19 -17.17 -11.17
C SER A 72 -10.42 -15.66 -11.30
N PHE A 73 -11.36 -15.24 -12.14
CA PHE A 73 -11.71 -13.83 -12.33
C PHE A 73 -12.10 -13.13 -11.03
N ILE A 74 -12.99 -13.75 -10.24
CA ILE A 74 -13.44 -13.18 -8.97
C ILE A 74 -12.28 -13.11 -7.97
N TRP A 75 -11.51 -14.19 -7.81
CA TRP A 75 -10.39 -14.21 -6.87
C TRP A 75 -9.28 -13.21 -7.25
N THR A 76 -8.95 -13.07 -8.53
CA THR A 76 -7.95 -12.09 -8.99
C THR A 76 -8.35 -10.66 -8.69
N ILE A 77 -9.63 -10.30 -8.88
CA ILE A 77 -10.12 -8.96 -8.55
C ILE A 77 -10.01 -8.70 -7.05
N VAL A 78 -10.51 -9.63 -6.23
CA VAL A 78 -10.49 -9.49 -4.77
C VAL A 78 -9.07 -9.33 -4.26
N LEU A 79 -8.13 -10.12 -4.77
CA LEU A 79 -6.73 -10.08 -4.35
C LEU A 79 -6.01 -8.80 -4.78
N ASN A 80 -6.25 -8.30 -5.99
CA ASN A 80 -5.68 -7.02 -6.43
C ASN A 80 -6.24 -5.84 -5.65
N VAL A 81 -7.55 -5.85 -5.35
CA VAL A 81 -8.17 -4.82 -4.52
C VAL A 81 -7.60 -4.86 -3.10
N ALA A 82 -7.43 -6.06 -2.52
CA ALA A 82 -6.81 -6.22 -1.21
C ALA A 82 -5.36 -5.71 -1.19
N ASP A 83 -4.54 -6.03 -2.20
CA ASP A 83 -3.17 -5.49 -2.35
C ASP A 83 -3.17 -3.95 -2.42
N GLY A 84 -4.13 -3.36 -3.14
CA GLY A 84 -4.33 -1.91 -3.17
C GLY A 84 -4.63 -1.33 -1.78
N LEU A 85 -5.53 -1.96 -1.02
CA LEU A 85 -5.88 -1.53 0.34
C LEU A 85 -4.70 -1.65 1.31
N PHE A 86 -3.89 -2.72 1.21
CA PHE A 86 -2.71 -2.89 2.06
C PHE A 86 -1.67 -1.79 1.85
N ARG A 87 -1.51 -1.32 0.60
CA ARG A 87 -0.59 -0.20 0.28
C ARG A 87 -1.07 1.10 0.91
N ILE A 88 -2.36 1.42 0.80
CA ILE A 88 -2.96 2.60 1.44
C ILE A 88 -2.82 2.51 2.96
N ALA A 89 -3.17 1.35 3.53
CA ALA A 89 -3.07 1.11 4.96
C ALA A 89 -1.63 1.23 5.48
N GLY A 90 -0.63 0.82 4.69
CA GLY A 90 0.78 0.98 5.01
C GLY A 90 1.18 2.45 5.16
N ILE A 91 0.80 3.29 4.19
CA ILE A 91 1.08 4.74 4.24
C ILE A 91 0.42 5.39 5.46
N ILE A 92 -0.83 5.03 5.75
CA ILE A 92 -1.57 5.55 6.91
C ILE A 92 -0.92 5.10 8.22
N SER A 93 -0.55 3.83 8.34
CA SER A 93 0.11 3.26 9.53
C SER A 93 1.43 3.97 9.84
N THR A 94 2.28 4.20 8.83
CA THR A 94 3.51 4.98 8.99
C THR A 94 3.23 6.39 9.51
N GLY A 95 2.16 7.05 9.04
CA GLY A 95 1.74 8.36 9.54
C GLY A 95 1.38 8.35 11.04
N PHE A 96 0.65 7.33 11.49
CA PHE A 96 0.30 7.18 12.91
C PHE A 96 1.51 6.92 13.81
N ILE A 97 2.51 6.16 13.34
CA ILE A 97 3.76 5.92 14.08
C ILE A 97 4.49 7.25 14.33
N VAL A 98 4.59 8.10 13.30
CA VAL A 98 5.23 9.42 13.42
C VAL A 98 4.46 10.30 14.42
N TRP A 99 3.13 10.36 14.31
CA TRP A 99 2.29 11.15 15.22
C TRP A 99 2.43 10.69 16.68
N ALA A 100 2.42 9.37 16.93
CA ALA A 100 2.61 8.80 18.26
C ALA A 100 4.00 9.10 18.81
N GLY A 101 5.05 9.06 17.97
CA GLY A 101 6.41 9.42 18.35
C GLY A 101 6.54 10.89 18.78
N PHE A 102 5.91 11.81 18.03
CA PHE A 102 5.85 13.22 18.40
C PHE A 102 5.12 13.42 19.73
N GLN A 103 3.96 12.78 19.90
CA GLN A 103 3.18 12.84 21.14
C GLN A 103 3.98 12.34 22.35
N TYR A 104 4.79 11.29 22.16
CA TYR A 104 5.67 10.77 23.20
C TYR A 104 6.74 11.78 23.62
N MET A 105 7.40 12.43 22.66
CA MET A 105 8.46 13.43 22.93
C MET A 105 7.93 14.68 23.66
N ILE A 106 6.71 15.13 23.35
CA ILE A 106 6.13 16.34 23.96
C ILE A 106 5.43 16.08 25.31
N SER A 107 5.39 14.85 25.79
CA SER A 107 4.62 14.47 26.98
C SER A 107 5.21 14.97 28.31
N GLN A 108 6.41 15.59 28.31
CA GLN A 108 7.00 16.35 29.44
C GLN A 108 6.92 15.67 30.83
N GLY A 109 6.86 14.34 30.90
CA GLY A 109 6.78 13.60 32.16
C GLY A 109 5.37 13.41 32.74
N ASN A 110 4.30 13.84 32.05
CA ASN A 110 2.94 13.48 32.44
C ASN A 110 2.67 12.01 32.07
N SER A 111 2.60 11.14 33.09
CA SER A 111 2.37 9.69 32.95
C SER A 111 1.15 9.34 32.09
N ALA A 112 0.08 10.14 32.13
CA ALA A 112 -1.11 9.88 31.33
C ALA A 112 -0.86 10.08 29.82
N LYS A 113 -0.12 11.14 29.44
CA LYS A 113 0.21 11.41 28.03
C LYS A 113 1.24 10.43 27.48
N VAL A 114 2.20 10.02 28.32
CA VAL A 114 3.18 8.98 27.99
C VAL A 114 2.49 7.64 27.76
N ALA A 115 1.53 7.25 28.61
CA ALA A 115 0.77 6.01 28.44
C ALA A 115 -0.10 6.03 27.17
N ALA A 116 -0.78 7.14 26.90
CA ALA A 116 -1.57 7.30 25.68
C ALA A 116 -0.71 7.17 24.40
N ALA A 117 0.43 7.85 24.35
CA ALA A 117 1.35 7.77 23.20
C ALA A 117 1.89 6.34 22.99
N LYS A 118 2.22 5.63 24.08
CA LYS A 118 2.63 4.22 24.01
C LYS A 118 1.53 3.32 23.46
N ASN A 119 0.29 3.49 23.91
CA ASN A 119 -0.84 2.71 23.41
C ASN A 119 -1.08 2.95 21.93
N THR A 120 -1.02 4.20 21.47
CA THR A 120 -1.13 4.53 20.03
C THR A 120 0.00 3.89 19.23
N LEU A 121 1.24 3.95 19.73
CA LEU A 121 2.39 3.36 19.05
C LEU A 121 2.26 1.83 18.94
N THR A 122 1.89 1.15 20.03
CA THR A 122 1.68 -0.30 20.03
C THR A 122 0.59 -0.71 19.03
N ASN A 123 -0.52 0.03 18.99
CA ASN A 123 -1.61 -0.25 18.04
C ASN A 123 -1.18 -0.02 16.58
N ALA A 124 -0.38 1.03 16.31
CA ALA A 124 0.14 1.29 14.99
C ALA A 124 1.11 0.19 14.51
N ILE A 125 1.96 -0.32 15.40
CA ILE A 125 2.89 -1.43 15.11
C ILE A 125 2.13 -2.72 14.82
N ILE A 126 1.10 -3.06 15.62
CA ILE A 126 0.26 -4.23 15.37
C ILE A 126 -0.38 -4.15 13.98
N GLY A 127 -0.91 -2.98 13.60
CA GLY A 127 -1.46 -2.74 12.27
C GLY A 127 -0.43 -2.97 11.15
N LEU A 128 0.81 -2.52 11.32
CA LEU A 128 1.89 -2.75 10.36
C LEU A 128 2.22 -4.24 10.20
N ILE A 129 2.28 -4.99 11.30
CA ILE A 129 2.55 -6.43 11.29
C ILE A 129 1.44 -7.17 10.54
N VAL A 130 0.17 -6.83 10.79
CA VAL A 130 -0.98 -7.44 10.11
C VAL A 130 -0.90 -7.23 8.60
N ILE A 131 -0.52 -6.03 8.14
CA ILE A 131 -0.36 -5.74 6.70
C ILE A 131 0.72 -6.63 6.08
N LEU A 132 1.88 -6.78 6.74
CA LEU A 132 2.98 -7.62 6.24
C LEU A 132 2.57 -9.09 6.13
N LEU A 133 1.84 -9.60 7.13
CA LEU A 133 1.32 -10.97 7.11
C LEU A 133 0.27 -11.17 6.01
N ALA A 134 -0.60 -10.18 5.80
CA ALA A 134 -1.65 -10.27 4.80
C ALA A 134 -1.09 -10.35 3.37
N VAL A 135 -0.02 -9.60 3.05
CA VAL A 135 0.68 -9.72 1.77
C VAL A 135 1.21 -11.14 1.55
N GLY A 136 1.78 -11.77 2.58
CA GLY A 136 2.21 -13.16 2.51
C GLY A 136 1.07 -14.14 2.18
N ILE A 137 -0.08 -13.98 2.85
CA ILE A 137 -1.26 -14.81 2.62
C ILE A 137 -1.82 -14.62 1.21
N THR A 138 -1.94 -13.38 0.73
CA THR A 138 -2.47 -13.12 -0.62
C THR A 138 -1.63 -13.76 -1.72
N ASN A 139 -0.30 -13.70 -1.60
CA ASN A 139 0.62 -14.35 -2.54
C ASN A 139 0.52 -15.89 -2.47
N PHE A 140 0.33 -16.44 -1.28
CA PHE A 140 0.10 -17.88 -1.10
C PHE A 140 -1.19 -18.34 -1.80
N VAL A 141 -2.28 -17.60 -1.67
CA VAL A 141 -3.56 -17.91 -2.35
C VAL A 141 -3.41 -17.84 -3.87
N LEU A 142 -2.68 -16.85 -4.41
CA LEU A 142 -2.40 -16.76 -5.85
C LEU A 142 -1.61 -17.97 -6.37
N GLY A 143 -0.58 -18.40 -5.61
CA GLY A 143 0.23 -19.56 -5.96
C GLY A 143 -0.54 -20.89 -5.93
N LEU A 144 -1.55 -21.00 -5.08
CA LEU A 144 -2.42 -22.19 -5.02
C LEU A 144 -3.43 -22.25 -6.18
N ILE A 145 -3.93 -21.11 -6.66
CA ILE A 145 -4.96 -21.07 -7.72
C ILE A 145 -4.33 -21.17 -9.11
N THR A 146 -3.10 -20.69 -9.29
CA THR A 146 -2.41 -20.66 -10.59
C THR A 146 -1.71 -21.99 -10.93
N LYS A 147 -1.66 -22.93 -9.97
CA LYS A 147 -1.03 -24.25 -10.12
C LYS A 147 -2.10 -25.32 -10.31
#